data_AF-A0A3B0TP70-F1
#
_entry.id   AF-A0A3B0TP70-F1
#
_cell.length_a   1.000
_cell.length_b   1.000
_cell.length_c   1.000
_cell.angle_alpha   90.00
_cell.angle_beta   90.00
_cell.angle_gamma   90.00
#
_symmetry.space_group_name_H-M   'P 1'
#
loop_
_entity.id
_entity.type
_entity.pdbx_description
1 polymer ?
#
loop_
_entity_poly.entity_id
_entity_poly.type
_entity_poly.pdbx_seq_one_letter_code
_entity_poly.pdbx_strand_id
1 'polypeptide(L)' 'MRDLFTALALAVIIEGLVYAAFPEQMKRALVSLLATPNSQLRVVALTLAGAGLVALYLIRG' A
#
# COMPACT_ATOMS: atom_id res chain seq x y z
N MET A 1 0.10 -2.14 -21.19
CA MET A 1 1.16 -1.23 -20.67
C MET A 1 0.57 0.05 -20.08
N ARG A 2 -0.38 0.73 -20.73
CA ARG A 2 -1.04 1.92 -20.17
C ARG A 2 -1.63 1.69 -18.78
N ASP A 3 -2.29 0.55 -18.54
CA ASP A 3 -2.93 0.25 -17.24
C ASP A 3 -1.94 0.18 -16.07
N LEU A 4 -0.70 -0.25 -16.32
CA LEU A 4 0.34 -0.30 -15.30
C LEU A 4 0.75 1.12 -14.88
N PHE A 5 0.97 2.00 -15.87
CA PHE A 5 1.29 3.40 -15.61
C PHE A 5 0.13 4.14 -14.94
N THR A 6 -1.12 3.85 -15.33
CA THR A 6 -2.31 4.38 -14.67
C THR A 6 -2.41 3.93 -13.22
N ALA A 7 -2.17 2.65 -12.93
CA ALA A 7 -2.19 2.12 -11.56
C ALA A 7 -1.08 2.74 -10.70
N LEU A 8 0.13 2.90 -11.25
CA LEU A 8 1.24 3.58 -10.57
C LEU A 8 0.92 5.05 -10.29
N ALA A 9 0.38 5.77 -11.27
CA ALA A 9 -0.02 7.17 -11.07
C ALA A 9 -1.08 7.29 -9.96
N LEU A 10 -2.07 6.40 -9.94
CA LEU A 10 -3.09 6.37 -8.90
C LEU A 10 -2.50 6.06 -7.52
N ALA A 11 -1.56 5.12 -7.43
CA ALA A 11 -0.88 4.79 -6.17
C ALA A 11 -0.15 6.01 -5.58
N VAL A 12 0.58 6.76 -6.41
CA VAL A 12 1.29 7.98 -5.98
C VAL A 12 0.31 9.06 -5.54
N ILE A 13 -0.80 9.25 -6.26
CA ILE A 13 -1.85 10.22 -5.88
C ILE A 13 -2.45 9.86 -4.52
N ILE A 14 -2.84 8.59 -4.32
CA ILE A 14 -3.42 8.12 -3.07
C ILE A 14 -2.44 8.31 -1.92
N GLU A 15 -1.18 7.93 -2.11
CA GLU A 15 -0.14 8.08 -1.11
C GLU A 15 0.03 9.56 -0.72
N GLY A 16 0.16 10.47 -1.70
CA GLY A 16 0.27 11.91 -1.46
C GLY A 16 -0.94 12.51 -0.74
N LEU A 17 -2.17 12.09 -1.10
CA LEU A 17 -3.39 12.52 -0.43
C LEU A 17 -3.44 12.06 1.03
N VAL A 18 -3.01 10.84 1.33
CA VAL A 18 -2.96 10.32 2.70
C VAL A 18 -1.96 11.12 3.54
N TYR A 19 -0.78 11.43 3.01
CA TYR A 19 0.20 12.28 3.70
C TYR A 19 -0.32 13.70 3.93
N ALA A 20 -1.02 14.28 2.95
CA ALA A 20 -1.57 15.63 3.08
C ALA A 20 -2.74 15.72 4.06
N ALA A 21 -3.64 14.74 4.05
CA ALA A 21 -4.82 14.71 4.91
C ALA A 21 -4.48 14.30 6.36
N PHE A 22 -3.54 13.37 6.54
CA PHE A 22 -3.27 12.72 7.82
C PHE A 22 -1.75 12.61 8.14
N PRO A 23 -1.01 13.74 8.18
CA PRO A 23 0.45 13.72 8.29
C PRO A 23 0.94 13.10 9.61
N GLU A 24 0.27 13.40 10.73
CA GLU A 24 0.67 12.92 12.05
C GLU A 24 0.39 11.42 12.24
N GLN A 25 -0.72 10.92 11.68
CA GLN A 25 -1.00 9.48 11.68
C GLN A 25 0.06 8.72 10.89
N MET A 26 0.50 9.27 9.75
CA MET A 26 1.45 8.59 8.88
C MET A 26 2.86 8.54 9.48
N LYS A 27 3.31 9.63 10.12
CA LYS A 27 4.57 9.62 10.89
C LYS A 27 4.56 8.54 11.97
N ARG A 28 3.47 8.41 12.74
CA ARG A 28 3.34 7.37 13.77
C ARG A 28 3.36 5.96 13.19
N ALA A 29 2.66 5.76 12.07
CA ALA A 29 2.65 4.47 11.37
C ALA A 29 4.06 4.07 10.92
N LEU A 30 4.84 5.01 10.35
CA LEU A 30 6.22 4.76 9.95
C LEU A 30 7.12 4.37 11.13
N VAL A 31 7.01 5.05 12.27
CA VAL A 31 7.76 4.69 13.49
C VAL A 31 7.40 3.27 13.94
N SER A 32 6.12 2.90 13.91
CA SER A 32 5.68 1.54 14.25
C SER A 32 6.22 0.50 13.26
N LEU A 33 6.26 0.81 11.96
CA LEU A 33 6.81 -0.07 10.94
C LEU A 33 8.31 -0.32 11.16
N LEU A 34 9.07 0.73 11.47
CA LEU A 34 10.51 0.62 11.78
C LEU A 34 10.80 -0.22 13.03
N ALA A 35 9.89 -0.24 14.00
CA ALA A 35 10.00 -1.06 15.20
C ALA A 35 9.60 -2.54 14.97
N THR A 36 8.97 -2.87 13.84
CA THR A 36 8.45 -4.21 13.57
C THR A 36 9.55 -5.09 12.94
N PRO A 37 9.73 -6.35 13.39
CA PRO A 37 10.69 -7.27 12.76
C PRO A 37 10.40 -7.50 11.27
N ASN A 38 11.47 -7.52 10.45
CA ASN A 38 11.36 -7.71 9.00
C ASN A 38 10.62 -8.99 8.58
N SER A 39 10.67 -10.06 9.38
CA SER A 39 9.94 -11.31 9.11
C SER A 39 8.42 -11.10 9.16
N GLN A 40 7.92 -10.39 10.17
CA GLN A 40 6.50 -10.07 10.31
C GLN A 40 6.04 -9.11 9.21
N LEU A 41 6.83 -8.07 8.94
CA LEU A 41 6.54 -7.12 7.85
C LEU A 41 6.40 -7.83 6.50
N ARG A 42 7.28 -8.78 6.19
CA ARG A 42 7.21 -9.56 4.94
C ARG A 42 5.93 -10.38 4.86
N VAL A 43 5.55 -11.07 5.93
CA VAL A 43 4.32 -11.88 5.94
C VAL A 43 3.11 -11.00 5.71
N VAL A 44 2.99 -9.88 6.44
CA VAL A 44 1.86 -8.94 6.29
C VAL A 44 1.83 -8.29 4.90
N ALA A 45 2.98 -7.87 4.38
CA ALA A 45 3.05 -7.27 3.06
C ALA A 45 2.66 -8.27 1.95
N LEU A 46 3.11 -9.53 2.05
CA LEU A 46 2.76 -10.57 1.09
C LEU A 46 1.29 -10.97 1.16
N THR A 47 0.68 -11.04 2.35
CA THR A 47 -0.75 -11.32 2.48
C THR A 47 -1.60 -10.18 1.90
N LEU A 48 -1.22 -8.92 2.15
CA LEU A 48 -1.89 -7.76 1.56
C LEU A 48 -1.75 -7.74 0.03
N ALA A 49 -0.55 -8.00 -0.50
CA ALA A 49 -0.33 -8.08 -1.95
C ALA A 49 -1.16 -9.19 -2.59
N GLY A 50 -1.22 -10.38 -1.96
CA GLY A 50 -2.04 -11.49 -2.42
C GLY A 50 -3.54 -11.17 -2.39
N ALA A 51 -4.03 -10.57 -1.31
CA ALA A 51 -5.43 -10.14 -1.21
C ALA A 51 -5.78 -9.08 -2.26
N GLY A 52 -4.88 -8.11 -2.50
CA GLY A 52 -5.03 -7.11 -3.54
C GLY A 52 -5.08 -7.71 -4.94
N LEU A 53 -4.27 -8.74 -5.21
CA LEU A 53 -4.30 -9.48 -6.48
C LEU A 53 -5.64 -10.22 -6.67
N VAL A 54 -6.14 -10.88 -5.63
CA VAL A 54 -7.44 -11.56 -5.66
C VAL A 54 -8.57 -10.55 -5.91
N ALA A 55 -8.57 -9.42 -5.20
CA ALA A 55 -9.55 -8.35 -5.41
C ALA A 55 -9.47 -7.79 -6.83
N LEU A 56 -8.27 -7.53 -7.36
CA LEU A 56 -8.07 -7.08 -8.73
C LEU A 56 -8.64 -8.07 -9.74
N TYR A 57 -8.42 -9.37 -9.52
CA TYR A 57 -8.96 -10.44 -10.36
C TYR A 57 -10.49 -10.48 -10.32
N LEU A 58 -11.12 -10.29 -9.16
CA LEU A 58 -12.59 -10.27 -9.03
C LEU A 58 -13.23 -9.01 -9.64
N ILE A 59 -12.54 -7.86 -9.63
CA ILE A 59 -13.05 -6.61 -10.19
C ILE A 59 -12.89 -6.57 -11.71
N ARG A 60 -11.81 -7.16 -12.24
CA ARG A 60 -11.51 -7.18 -13.68
C ARG A 60 -11.96 -8.45 -14.41
N GLY A 61 -12.22 -9.54 -13.67
CA GLY A 61 -12.79 -10.79 -14.19
C GLY A 61 -14.27 -10.63 -14.49
#